data_AF-A0A1M6T085-F1
#
_entry.id   AF-A0A1M6T085-F1
#
_cell.length_a   1.000
_cell.length_b   1.000
_cell.length_c   1.000
_cell.angle_alpha   90.00
_cell.angle_beta   90.00
_cell.angle_gamma   90.00
#
_symmetry.space_group_name_H-M   'P 1'
#
loop_
_entity.id
_entity.type
_entity.pdbx_description
1 polymer ?
#
loop_
_entity_poly.entity_id
_entity_poly.type
_entity_poly.pdbx_seq_one_letter_code
_entity_poly.pdbx_strand_id
1 'polypeptide(L)' 'MKAFLQIALLFAMLTVVGWLIYLNQGSVSLVLTPPVGGVYYVTNPLPLGLFLVIAFLIGLLLGYLIRLLQDIFK' A
#
# COMPACT_ATOMS: atom_id res chain seq x y z
N MET A 1 -13.48 -15.77 -22.86
CA MET A 1 -13.64 -16.32 -21.49
C MET A 1 -12.46 -16.04 -20.57
N LYS A 2 -11.20 -16.35 -20.95
CA LYS A 2 -10.03 -16.10 -20.08
C LYS A 2 -9.86 -14.63 -19.68
N ALA A 3 -9.95 -13.70 -20.64
CA ALA A 3 -9.85 -12.26 -20.36
C ALA A 3 -10.98 -11.74 -19.46
N PHE A 4 -12.20 -12.26 -19.64
CA PHE A 4 -13.35 -11.91 -18.79
C PHE A 4 -13.13 -12.34 -17.33
N LEU A 5 -12.63 -13.56 -17.11
CA LEU A 5 -12.28 -14.05 -15.78
C LEU A 5 -11.18 -13.21 -15.11
N GLN A 6 -10.15 -12.80 -15.87
CA GLN A 6 -9.09 -11.94 -15.37
C GLN A 6 -9.61 -10.57 -14.94
N ILE A 7 -10.49 -9.97 -15.75
CA ILE A 7 -11.13 -8.69 -15.43
C ILE A 7 -12.03 -8.84 -14.19
N ALA A 8 -12.85 -9.88 -14.12
CA ALA A 8 -13.71 -10.13 -12.96
C ALA A 8 -12.90 -10.32 -11.68
N LEU A 9 -11.77 -11.04 -11.75
CA LEU A 9 -10.85 -11.21 -10.62
C LEU A 9 -10.25 -9.87 -10.18
N LEU A 10 -9.82 -9.04 -11.13
CA LEU A 10 -9.29 -7.70 -10.85
C LEU A 10 -10.32 -6.85 -10.11
N PHE A 11 -11.57 -6.83 -10.58
CA PHE A 11 -12.65 -6.10 -9.91
C PHE A 11 -12.90 -6.64 -8.50
N ALA A 12 -12.95 -7.96 -8.32
CA ALA A 12 -13.11 -8.56 -6.99
C ALA A 12 -11.98 -8.14 -6.04
N MET A 13 -10.73 -8.14 -6.50
CA MET A 13 -9.58 -7.66 -5.71
C MET A 13 -9.72 -6.18 -5.36
N LEU A 14 -10.07 -5.32 -6.32
CA LEU A 14 -10.27 -3.89 -6.07
C LEU A 14 -11.41 -3.64 -5.07
N THR A 15 -12.50 -4.40 -5.14
CA THR A 15 -13.60 -4.31 -4.18
C THR A 15 -13.15 -4.69 -2.78
N VAL A 16 -12.40 -5.79 -2.61
CA VAL A 16 -11.88 -6.23 -1.30
C VAL A 16 -10.92 -5.18 -0.73
N VAL A 17 -10.02 -4.65 -1.56
CA VAL A 17 -9.07 -3.60 -1.16
C VAL A 17 -9.81 -2.31 -0.76
N GLY A 18 -10.77 -1.86 -1.57
CA GLY A 18 -11.58 -0.69 -1.26
C GLY A 18 -12.39 -0.87 0.02
N TRP A 19 -12.94 -2.06 0.25
CA TRP A 19 -13.65 -2.41 1.49
C TRP A 19 -12.73 -2.35 2.70
N LEU A 20 -11.51 -2.88 2.61
CA LEU A 20 -10.52 -2.81 3.70
C LEU A 20 -10.13 -1.37 4.04
N ILE A 21 -10.01 -0.51 3.03
CA ILE A 21 -9.78 0.93 3.22
C ILE A 21 -10.99 1.56 3.92
N TYR A 22 -12.20 1.25 3.46
CA TYR A 22 -13.45 1.77 4.03
C TYR A 22 -13.67 1.34 5.48
N LEU A 23 -13.28 0.13 5.88
CA LEU A 23 -13.37 -0.31 7.26
C LEU A 23 -12.38 0.42 8.20
N ASN A 24 -11.31 0.98 7.65
CA ASN A 24 -10.22 1.60 8.40
C ASN A 24 -10.10 3.10 8.06
N GLN A 25 -11.19 3.84 8.28
CA GLN A 25 -11.26 5.30 8.04
C GLN A 25 -10.52 6.13 9.09
N GLY A 26 -9.97 5.48 10.13
CA GLY A 26 -9.15 6.16 11.13
C GLY A 26 -8.07 6.97 10.42
N SER A 27 -8.12 8.29 10.60
CA SER A 27 -7.22 9.22 9.93
C SER A 27 -5.92 9.29 10.72
N VAL A 28 -4.80 9.05 10.05
CA VAL A 28 -3.47 9.11 10.65
C VAL A 28 -2.66 10.18 9.93
N SER A 29 -1.97 10.99 10.72
CA SER A 29 -1.00 11.97 10.24
C SER A 29 0.39 11.52 10.68
N LEU A 30 1.33 11.57 9.75
CA LEU A 30 2.74 11.29 10.05
C LEU A 30 3.40 12.60 10.49
N VAL A 31 4.09 12.55 11.62
CA VAL A 31 4.87 13.66 12.15
C VAL A 31 6.34 13.35 11.94
N LEU A 32 7.04 14.22 11.21
CA LEU A 32 8.47 14.11 11.03
C LEU A 32 9.19 14.51 12.33
N THR A 33 10.01 13.59 12.84
CA THR A 33 10.87 13.80 14.00
C THR A 33 12.33 13.48 13.66
N PRO A 34 13.31 14.24 14.18
CA PRO A 34 13.16 15.40 15.07
C PRO A 34 12.61 16.65 14.37
N PRO A 35 12.10 17.66 15.11
CA PRO A 35 11.66 18.92 14.52
C PRO A 35 12.83 19.62 13.81
N VAL A 36 12.59 20.11 12.59
CA VAL A 36 13.59 20.81 11.79
C VAL A 36 13.40 22.31 12.01
N GLY A 37 14.38 22.97 12.63
CA GLY A 37 14.27 24.40 12.97
C GLY A 37 13.17 24.73 13.98
N GLY A 38 12.81 23.79 14.86
CA GLY A 38 11.76 23.97 15.86
C GLY A 38 10.33 23.83 15.34
N VAL A 39 10.15 23.49 14.05
CA VAL A 39 8.84 23.25 13.44
C VAL A 39 8.61 21.76 13.25
N TYR A 40 7.41 21.30 13.63
CA TYR A 40 6.93 19.96 13.35
C TYR A 40 6.23 19.93 12.00
N TYR A 41 6.78 19.13 11.07
CA TYR A 41 6.14 18.90 9.78
C TYR A 41 5.18 17.72 9.91
N VAL A 42 3.91 17.97 9.62
CA VAL A 42 2.83 16.99 9.71
C VAL A 42 2.24 16.77 8.32
N THR A 43 2.05 15.51 7.91
CA THR A 43 1.39 15.21 6.65
C THR A 43 -0.12 15.45 6.75
N ASN A 44 -0.76 15.68 5.60
CA ASN A 44 -2.21 15.66 5.54
C ASN A 44 -2.74 14.33 6.10
N PRO A 45 -3.85 14.37 6.87
CA PRO A 45 -4.46 13.16 7.40
C PRO A 45 -4.89 12.26 6.23
N LEU A 46 -4.45 11.00 6.28
CA LEU A 46 -4.79 9.98 5.30
C LEU A 46 -5.43 8.78 6.01
N PRO A 47 -6.31 8.01 5.35
CA PRO A 47 -6.93 6.84 5.95
C PRO A 47 -5.88 5.77 6.26
N LEU A 48 -5.90 5.22 7.47
CA LEU A 48 -5.00 4.12 7.87
C LEU A 48 -5.10 2.92 6.91
N GLY A 49 -6.31 2.61 6.45
CA GLY A 49 -6.54 1.55 5.49
C GLY A 49 -5.77 1.74 4.18
N LEU A 50 -5.57 2.99 3.74
CA LEU A 50 -4.77 3.29 2.55
C LEU A 50 -3.29 2.94 2.78
N PHE A 51 -2.74 3.29 3.94
CA PHE A 51 -1.36 2.94 4.30
C PHE A 51 -1.14 1.42 4.35
N LEU A 52 -2.09 0.67 4.94
CA LEU A 52 -2.04 -0.80 4.99
C LEU A 52 -1.97 -1.42 3.60
N VAL A 53 -2.82 -0.95 2.67
CA VAL A 53 -2.85 -1.43 1.29
C VAL A 53 -1.54 -1.11 0.57
N ILE A 54 -1.04 0.12 0.70
CA ILE A 54 0.24 0.53 0.10
C ILE A 54 1.39 -0.32 0.66
N ALA A 55 1.45 -0.53 1.98
CA ALA A 55 2.49 -1.35 2.62
C ALA A 55 2.47 -2.80 2.12
N PHE A 56 1.27 -3.39 1.98
CA PHE A 56 1.11 -4.73 1.42
C PHE A 56 1.61 -4.82 -0.02
N LEU A 57 1.24 -3.86 -0.88
CA LEU A 57 1.69 -3.82 -2.27
C LEU A 57 3.20 -3.63 -2.39
N ILE A 58 3.79 -2.76 -1.56
CA ILE A 58 5.25 -2.58 -1.49
C ILE A 58 5.91 -3.90 -1.07
N GLY A 59 5.37 -4.61 -0.07
CA GLY A 59 5.90 -5.91 0.36
C GLY A 59 5.91 -6.95 -0.76
N LEU A 60 4.83 -7.04 -1.54
CA LEU A 60 4.78 -7.91 -2.73
C LEU A 60 5.81 -7.52 -3.78
N LEU A 61 5.93 -6.21 -4.07
CA LEU A 61 6.91 -5.70 -5.02
C LEU A 61 8.34 -6.02 -4.58
N LEU A 62 8.67 -5.79 -3.31
CA LEU A 62 9.98 -6.11 -2.76
C LEU A 62 10.27 -7.61 -2.81
N GLY A 63 9.29 -8.45 -2.46
CA GLY A 63 9.45 -9.91 -2.57
C GLY A 63 9.73 -10.37 -4.00
N TYR A 64 9.04 -9.78 -4.98
CA TYR A 64 9.29 -10.02 -6.40
C TYR A 64 10.69 -9.56 -6.83
N LEU A 65 11.11 -8.36 -6.43
CA LEU A 65 12.44 -7.82 -6.72
C LEU A 65 13.55 -8.67 -6.10
N ILE A 66 13.39 -9.13 -4.86
CA ILE A 66 14.34 -10.03 -4.19
C ILE A 66 14.49 -11.32 -4.99
N ARG A 67 13.37 -11.92 -5.43
CA ARG A 67 13.43 -13.12 -6.26
C ARG A 67 14.13 -12.88 -7.60
N LEU A 68 13.84 -11.77 -8.28
CA LEU A 68 14.54 -11.40 -9.51
C LEU A 68 16.06 -11.28 -9.28
N LEU A 69 16.48 -10.64 -8.19
CA LEU A 69 17.90 -10.55 -7.85
C LEU A 69 18.50 -11.94 -7.62
N GLN A 70 17.82 -12.83 -6.89
CA GLN A 70 18.28 -14.22 -6.69
C GLN A 70 18.44 -14.99 -7.99
N ASP A 71 17.57 -14.76 -8.98
CA ASP A 71 17.67 -15.39 -10.29
C ASP A 71 18.84 -14.83 -11.13
N ILE A 72 19.25 -13.58 -10.91
CA ILE A 72 20.43 -12.96 -11.57
C ILE A 72 21.76 -13.47 -10.98
N PHE A 73 21.79 -13.75 -9.67
CA PHE A 73 22.99 -14.24 -8.98
C PHE A 73 23.14 -15.77 -8.98
N LYS A 74 22.25 -16.48 -9.68
CA LYS A 74 22.39 -17.91 -10.02
C LYS A 74 23.07 -18.08 -11.37
#